data_AF-A0A3D6C5G0-F1
#
_entry.id   AF-A0A3D6C5G0-F1
#
_cell.length_a   1.000
_cell.length_b   1.000
_cell.length_c   1.000
_cell.angle_alpha   90.00
_cell.angle_beta   90.00
_cell.angle_gamma   90.00
#
_symmetry.space_group_name_H-M   'P 1'
#
loop_
_entity.id
_entity.type
_entity.pdbx_description
1 polymer ?
#
loop_
_entity_poly.entity_id
_entity_poly.type
_entity_poly.pdbx_seq_one_letter_code
_entity_poly.pdbx_strand_id
1 'polypeptide(L)'
;MHPAVKKILWIFVLACPLWGVSAPVTARNPSGPDGDATRIQALKSDARGPFQSIQWYCPDGKILPAKERCASPGGRQHGRLKDWVADLARKRHIFLNVVLSGADPFAVWDEKTFQSRLKQYALVQYLIQADQGWIYRQARYYRGAVQAEDESAWGKSFLDWLLGDTERLKTSFFQVREACRT
;
A
#
# COMPACT_ATOMS: atom_id res chain seq x y z
N MET A 1 74.06 5.45 -33.62
CA MET A 1 73.40 4.79 -34.76
C MET A 1 72.01 4.34 -34.31
N HIS A 2 70.96 4.98 -34.81
CA HIS A 2 69.61 4.39 -34.85
C HIS A 2 69.61 3.29 -35.94
N PRO A 3 68.84 2.19 -35.80
CA PRO A 3 67.44 2.26 -36.22
C PRO A 3 66.44 1.49 -35.34
N ALA A 4 65.19 1.94 -35.51
CA ALA A 4 63.96 1.49 -34.90
C ALA A 4 63.52 0.07 -35.32
N VAL A 5 62.82 -0.66 -34.44
CA VAL A 5 61.81 -1.64 -34.85
C VAL A 5 60.61 -1.63 -33.90
N LYS A 6 59.53 -1.00 -34.39
CA LYS A 6 58.09 -1.30 -34.28
C LYS A 6 57.55 -1.86 -32.95
N LYS A 7 56.83 -0.99 -32.21
CA LYS A 7 55.78 -1.38 -31.26
C LYS A 7 54.62 -2.01 -32.05
N ILE A 8 54.39 -3.31 -31.87
CA ILE A 8 53.22 -4.01 -32.41
C ILE A 8 52.06 -3.73 -31.45
N LEU A 9 51.16 -2.85 -31.86
CA LEU A 9 49.89 -2.56 -31.20
C LEU A 9 48.90 -3.68 -31.56
N TRP A 10 48.62 -4.58 -30.61
CA TRP A 10 47.54 -5.55 -30.74
C TRP A 10 46.21 -4.85 -30.40
N ILE A 11 45.53 -4.34 -31.42
CA ILE A 11 44.12 -3.95 -31.30
C ILE A 11 43.30 -5.25 -31.41
N PHE A 12 42.89 -5.80 -30.27
CA PHE A 12 41.80 -6.76 -30.22
C PHE A 12 40.49 -6.00 -30.47
N VAL A 13 40.04 -5.97 -31.73
CA VAL A 13 38.65 -5.62 -32.05
C VAL A 13 37.78 -6.78 -31.57
N LEU A 14 37.37 -6.73 -30.31
CA LEU A 14 36.29 -7.59 -29.82
C LEU A 14 35.00 -7.07 -30.47
N ALA A 15 34.65 -7.65 -31.62
CA ALA A 15 33.34 -7.50 -32.22
C ALA A 15 32.32 -8.15 -31.28
N CYS A 16 31.83 -7.38 -30.32
CA CYS A 16 30.69 -7.74 -29.49
C CYS A 16 29.44 -7.48 -30.35
N PRO A 17 28.73 -8.51 -30.85
CA PRO A 17 27.49 -8.26 -31.56
C PRO A 17 26.50 -7.76 -30.53
N LEU A 18 26.29 -6.44 -30.50
CA LEU A 18 25.18 -5.78 -29.84
C LEU A 18 23.89 -6.13 -30.60
N TRP A 19 23.54 -7.41 -30.65
CA TRP A 19 22.17 -7.84 -30.84
C TRP A 19 21.54 -7.86 -29.46
N GLY A 20 21.25 -6.65 -28.97
CA GLY A 20 20.25 -6.45 -27.95
C GLY A 20 18.92 -6.91 -28.52
N VAL A 21 18.64 -8.20 -28.40
CA VAL A 21 17.26 -8.70 -28.48
C VAL A 21 16.58 -8.15 -27.23
N SER A 22 16.09 -6.92 -27.32
CA SER A 22 15.03 -6.47 -26.43
C SER A 22 13.83 -7.35 -26.75
N ALA A 23 13.72 -8.47 -26.04
CA ALA A 23 12.45 -9.18 -25.98
C ALA A 23 11.42 -8.14 -25.52
N PRO A 24 10.33 -7.91 -26.26
CA PRO A 24 9.26 -7.08 -25.75
C PRO A 24 8.82 -7.72 -24.44
N VAL A 25 8.92 -6.99 -23.34
CA VAL A 25 8.24 -7.35 -22.10
C VAL A 25 6.76 -7.22 -22.42
N THR A 26 6.17 -8.29 -22.94
CA THR A 26 4.72 -8.42 -23.02
C THR A 26 4.24 -8.45 -21.58
N ALA A 27 3.61 -7.35 -21.15
CA ALA A 27 2.83 -7.34 -19.93
C ALA A 27 1.92 -8.58 -19.97
N ARG A 28 2.09 -9.47 -18.99
CA ARG A 28 1.25 -10.67 -18.90
C ARG A 28 -0.18 -10.17 -18.73
N ASN A 29 -1.01 -10.39 -19.74
CA ASN A 29 -2.41 -10.01 -19.68
C ASN A 29 -3.02 -10.82 -18.51
N PRO A 30 -3.49 -10.19 -17.41
CA PRO A 30 -3.98 -10.93 -16.24
C PRO A 30 -5.36 -11.57 -16.51
N SER A 31 -5.84 -11.55 -17.75
CA SER A 31 -7.16 -12.02 -18.17
C SER A 31 -7.21 -13.54 -18.29
N GLY A 32 -7.22 -14.23 -17.15
CA GLY A 32 -8.16 -15.34 -16.98
C GLY A 32 -9.58 -14.76 -16.77
N PRO A 33 -10.64 -15.58 -16.87
CA PRO A 33 -12.01 -15.13 -16.57
C PRO A 33 -12.17 -14.53 -15.15
N ASP A 34 -11.22 -14.81 -14.26
CA ASP A 34 -11.10 -14.30 -12.88
C ASP A 34 -9.92 -13.31 -12.69
N GLY A 35 -9.59 -12.52 -13.71
CA GLY A 35 -8.43 -11.63 -13.70
C GLY A 35 -8.49 -10.51 -12.64
N ASP A 36 -7.33 -10.05 -12.18
CA ASP A 36 -7.22 -8.95 -11.21
C ASP A 36 -7.93 -7.67 -11.69
N ALA A 37 -7.97 -7.43 -13.01
CA ALA A 37 -8.74 -6.34 -13.62
C ALA A 37 -10.25 -6.48 -13.34
N THR A 38 -10.80 -7.70 -13.44
CA THR A 38 -12.20 -8.00 -13.12
C THR A 38 -12.50 -7.71 -11.63
N ARG A 39 -11.57 -8.07 -10.74
CA ARG A 39 -11.69 -7.80 -9.29
C ARG A 39 -11.65 -6.31 -8.97
N ILE A 40 -10.76 -5.56 -9.60
CA ILE A 40 -10.70 -4.11 -9.43
C ILE A 40 -12.01 -3.47 -9.89
N GLN A 41 -12.52 -3.85 -11.06
CA GLN A 41 -13.81 -3.30 -11.55
C GLN A 41 -14.97 -3.67 -10.62
N ALA A 42 -15.00 -4.90 -10.09
CA ALA A 42 -15.98 -5.30 -9.10
C ALA A 42 -15.94 -4.38 -7.87
N LEU A 43 -14.75 -4.09 -7.32
CA LEU A 43 -14.60 -3.16 -6.20
C LEU A 43 -15.07 -1.74 -6.56
N LYS A 44 -14.75 -1.23 -7.75
CA LYS A 44 -15.19 0.11 -8.19
C LYS A 44 -16.72 0.24 -8.25
N SER A 45 -17.42 -0.85 -8.58
CA SER A 45 -18.88 -0.89 -8.71
C SER A 45 -19.63 -1.27 -7.43
N ASP A 46 -18.98 -1.95 -6.48
CA ASP A 46 -19.61 -2.41 -5.24
C ASP A 46 -19.88 -1.23 -4.30
N ALA A 47 -21.12 -1.10 -3.79
CA ALA A 47 -21.53 -0.06 -2.84
C ALA A 47 -20.66 0.01 -1.58
N ARG A 48 -19.99 -1.10 -1.22
CA ARG A 48 -19.07 -1.20 -0.08
C ARG A 48 -17.61 -1.27 -0.52
N GLY A 49 -17.30 -1.24 -1.81
CA GLY A 49 -15.94 -1.34 -2.35
C GLY A 49 -15.15 -2.47 -1.71
N PRO A 50 -14.02 -2.23 -1.04
CA PRO A 50 -13.20 -3.28 -0.42
C PRO A 50 -13.82 -3.88 0.87
N PHE A 51 -14.93 -3.34 1.37
CA PHE A 51 -15.53 -3.77 2.63
C PHE A 51 -16.63 -4.82 2.46
N GLN A 52 -16.75 -5.68 3.46
CA GLN A 52 -17.79 -6.72 3.55
C GLN A 52 -18.96 -6.24 4.43
N SER A 53 -18.66 -5.80 5.64
CA SER A 53 -19.66 -5.43 6.65
C SER A 53 -19.06 -4.48 7.68
N ILE A 54 -19.90 -3.73 8.40
CA ILE A 54 -19.48 -2.81 9.45
C ILE A 54 -19.46 -3.58 10.77
N GLN A 55 -18.38 -3.44 11.54
CA GLN A 55 -18.14 -4.17 12.76
C GLN A 55 -17.69 -3.20 13.86
N TRP A 56 -17.94 -3.58 15.11
CA TRP A 56 -17.30 -2.98 16.28
C TRP A 56 -16.03 -3.74 16.60
N TYR A 57 -14.97 -3.00 16.85
CA TYR A 57 -13.68 -3.48 17.34
C TYR A 57 -13.53 -2.99 18.77
N CYS A 58 -13.76 -3.88 19.73
CA CYS A 58 -13.89 -3.52 21.14
C CYS A 58 -12.54 -3.50 21.87
N PRO A 59 -12.42 -2.76 22.98
CA PRO A 59 -11.19 -2.71 23.78
C PRO A 59 -10.77 -4.07 24.35
N ASP A 60 -11.73 -4.98 24.57
CA ASP A 60 -11.48 -6.36 25.04
C ASP A 60 -11.07 -7.32 23.91
N GLY A 61 -10.85 -6.79 22.68
CA GLY A 61 -10.44 -7.57 21.51
C GLY A 61 -11.59 -8.25 20.77
N LYS A 62 -12.83 -8.17 21.26
CA LYS A 62 -13.98 -8.73 20.56
C LYS A 62 -14.31 -7.95 19.30
N ILE A 63 -14.78 -8.69 18.30
CA ILE A 63 -15.36 -8.12 17.09
C ILE A 63 -16.85 -8.44 17.10
N LEU A 64 -17.68 -7.39 17.14
CA LEU A 64 -19.13 -7.52 17.24
C LEU A 64 -19.82 -6.94 16.00
N PRO A 65 -20.97 -7.48 15.57
CA PRO A 65 -21.73 -6.90 14.47
C PRO A 65 -22.23 -5.49 14.82
N ALA A 66 -22.49 -4.66 13.81
CA ALA A 66 -22.84 -3.26 14.00
C ALA A 66 -24.11 -2.96 14.83
N LYS A 67 -25.01 -3.94 15.01
CA LYS A 67 -26.23 -3.81 15.83
C LYS A 67 -25.97 -3.97 17.33
N GLU A 68 -24.81 -4.50 17.69
CA GLU A 68 -24.40 -4.68 19.08
C GLU A 68 -23.58 -3.49 19.57
N ARG A 69 -23.16 -3.52 20.84
CA ARG A 69 -22.28 -2.53 21.47
C ARG A 69 -21.18 -3.22 22.25
N CYS A 70 -20.00 -2.63 22.25
CA CYS A 70 -18.93 -3.04 23.15
C CYS A 70 -19.36 -2.88 24.61
N ALA A 71 -18.88 -3.77 25.49
CA ALA A 71 -19.20 -3.74 26.90
C ALA A 71 -18.61 -2.51 27.63
N SER A 72 -17.50 -1.98 27.12
CA SER A 72 -16.83 -0.78 27.62
C SER A 72 -16.71 0.31 26.54
N PRO A 73 -16.63 1.60 26.94
CA PRO A 73 -16.32 2.69 26.01
C PRO A 73 -14.97 2.51 25.33
N GLY A 74 -14.79 3.14 24.15
CA GLY A 74 -13.54 3.11 23.39
C GLY A 74 -13.50 2.07 22.26
N GLY A 75 -14.62 1.43 21.95
CA GLY A 75 -14.76 0.63 20.73
C GLY A 75 -14.71 1.50 19.48
N ARG A 76 -14.14 0.97 18.39
CA ARG A 76 -14.01 1.64 17.09
C ARG A 76 -14.90 0.94 16.07
N GLN A 77 -15.56 1.65 15.18
CA GLN A 77 -16.56 1.07 14.27
C GLN A 77 -16.28 1.33 12.79
N HIS A 78 -15.59 0.41 12.14
CA HIS A 78 -15.28 0.52 10.72
C HIS A 78 -15.63 -0.76 9.95
N GLY A 79 -15.49 -0.69 8.64
CA GLY A 79 -15.72 -1.79 7.73
C GLY A 79 -14.66 -2.87 7.90
N ARG A 80 -15.08 -4.11 8.07
CA ARG A 80 -14.25 -5.28 7.83
C ARG A 80 -14.04 -5.43 6.33
N LEU A 81 -12.83 -5.74 5.90
CA LEU A 81 -12.51 -6.05 4.50
C LEU A 81 -13.20 -7.33 4.03
N LYS A 82 -13.46 -7.41 2.72
CA LYS A 82 -13.79 -8.70 2.07
C LYS A 82 -12.64 -9.68 2.27
N ASP A 83 -12.95 -10.97 2.45
CA ASP A 83 -11.94 -11.97 2.80
C ASP A 83 -10.82 -12.05 1.76
N TRP A 84 -11.16 -11.98 0.47
CA TRP A 84 -10.16 -11.97 -0.60
C TRP A 84 -9.30 -10.71 -0.62
N VAL A 85 -9.81 -9.56 -0.18
CA VAL A 85 -9.03 -8.31 -0.04
C VAL A 85 -8.09 -8.42 1.16
N ALA A 86 -8.56 -8.99 2.28
CA ALA A 86 -7.70 -9.26 3.43
C ALA A 86 -6.60 -10.30 3.09
N ASP A 87 -6.91 -11.26 2.22
CA ASP A 87 -5.95 -12.25 1.71
C ASP A 87 -4.82 -11.62 0.88
N LEU A 88 -5.10 -10.55 0.13
CA LEU A 88 -4.06 -9.82 -0.59
C LEU A 88 -2.99 -9.28 0.37
N ALA A 89 -3.42 -8.69 1.48
CA ALA A 89 -2.51 -8.18 2.50
C ALA A 89 -1.71 -9.32 3.15
N ARG A 90 -2.38 -10.39 3.56
CA ARG A 90 -1.76 -11.51 4.29
C ARG A 90 -0.83 -12.37 3.43
N LYS A 91 -1.23 -12.66 2.19
CA LYS A 91 -0.54 -13.64 1.34
C LYS A 91 0.43 -12.98 0.37
N ARG A 92 0.22 -11.72 0.02
CA ARG A 92 0.95 -11.03 -1.04
C ARG A 92 1.48 -9.66 -0.64
N HIS A 93 1.26 -9.24 0.61
CA HIS A 93 1.72 -7.95 1.10
C HIS A 93 1.14 -6.76 0.29
N ILE A 94 -0.08 -6.93 -0.24
CA ILE A 94 -0.82 -5.91 -1.01
C ILE A 94 -1.96 -5.36 -0.16
N PHE A 95 -1.91 -4.07 0.17
CA PHE A 95 -2.86 -3.39 1.04
C PHE A 95 -3.74 -2.43 0.22
N LEU A 96 -5.05 -2.70 0.22
CA LEU A 96 -6.05 -1.84 -0.42
C LEU A 96 -6.88 -1.04 0.59
N ASN A 97 -6.58 -1.17 1.89
CA ASN A 97 -7.34 -0.57 2.97
C ASN A 97 -6.80 0.81 3.35
N VAL A 98 -7.70 1.78 3.48
CA VAL A 98 -7.40 3.14 3.98
C VAL A 98 -7.83 3.38 5.44
N VAL A 99 -8.46 2.40 6.09
CA VAL A 99 -8.80 2.47 7.52
C VAL A 99 -7.55 2.11 8.33
N LEU A 100 -7.02 3.07 9.07
CA LEU A 100 -5.86 2.91 9.95
C LEU A 100 -6.28 2.80 11.42
N SER A 101 -7.48 3.26 11.76
CA SER A 101 -8.06 3.16 13.09
C SER A 101 -7.91 1.73 13.67
N GLY A 102 -7.14 1.62 14.77
CA GLY A 102 -6.87 0.36 15.44
C GLY A 102 -5.77 -0.52 14.84
N ALA A 103 -5.08 -0.05 13.80
CA ALA A 103 -3.89 -0.73 13.28
C ALA A 103 -2.69 -0.56 14.23
N ASP A 104 -1.80 -1.55 14.24
CA ASP A 104 -0.51 -1.45 14.91
C ASP A 104 0.41 -0.45 14.16
N PRO A 105 0.91 0.62 14.82
CA PRO A 105 1.84 1.59 14.24
C PRO A 105 3.08 0.95 13.60
N PHE A 106 3.64 -0.10 14.21
CA PHE A 106 4.81 -0.78 13.67
C PHE A 106 4.46 -1.56 12.40
N ALA A 107 3.29 -2.19 12.37
CA ALA A 107 2.79 -2.86 11.18
C ALA A 107 2.42 -1.89 10.05
N VAL A 108 2.01 -0.65 10.34
CA VAL A 108 1.79 0.40 9.32
C VAL A 108 3.10 0.96 8.81
N TRP A 109 4.05 1.22 9.72
CA TRP A 109 5.40 1.66 9.36
C TRP A 109 6.16 0.60 8.58
N ASP A 110 5.98 -0.69 8.87
CA ASP A 110 6.43 -1.81 8.04
C ASP A 110 7.91 -1.73 7.65
N GLU A 111 8.75 -1.51 8.66
CA GLU A 111 10.19 -1.29 8.50
C GLU A 111 10.90 -2.45 7.78
N LYS A 112 10.50 -3.69 8.10
CA LYS A 112 11.09 -4.92 7.52
C LYS A 112 10.85 -5.04 6.02
N THR A 113 9.85 -4.33 5.49
CA THR A 113 9.49 -4.34 4.06
C THR A 113 9.66 -2.95 3.44
N PHE A 114 10.62 -2.17 3.95
CA PHE A 114 10.91 -0.82 3.45
C PHE A 114 9.68 0.08 3.43
N GLN A 115 8.90 0.10 4.52
CA GLN A 115 7.70 0.92 4.65
C GLN A 115 6.67 0.66 3.55
N SER A 116 6.61 -0.56 3.03
CA SER A 116 5.76 -0.92 1.88
C SER A 116 4.29 -0.65 2.18
N ARG A 117 3.80 -0.97 3.37
CA ARG A 117 2.40 -0.66 3.73
C ARG A 117 2.09 0.83 3.74
N LEU A 118 2.95 1.66 4.34
CA LEU A 118 2.75 3.13 4.34
C LEU A 118 2.82 3.72 2.92
N LYS A 119 3.73 3.24 2.08
CA LYS A 119 3.82 3.63 0.66
C LYS A 119 2.56 3.26 -0.11
N GLN A 120 2.04 2.05 0.13
CA GLN A 120 0.79 1.59 -0.48
C GLN A 120 -0.40 2.42 0.00
N TYR A 121 -0.46 2.78 1.29
CA TYR A 121 -1.49 3.68 1.80
C TYR A 121 -1.49 5.01 1.04
N ALA A 122 -0.32 5.66 0.91
CA ALA A 122 -0.19 6.90 0.16
C ALA A 122 -0.62 6.75 -1.32
N LEU A 123 -0.26 5.62 -1.95
CA LEU A 123 -0.67 5.32 -3.32
C LEU A 123 -2.19 5.13 -3.45
N VAL A 124 -2.82 4.40 -2.52
CA VAL A 124 -4.28 4.20 -2.52
C VAL A 124 -4.99 5.54 -2.32
N GLN A 125 -4.52 6.39 -1.40
CA GLN A 125 -5.07 7.73 -1.20
C GLN A 125 -4.93 8.60 -2.45
N TYR A 126 -3.78 8.56 -3.12
CA TYR A 126 -3.59 9.23 -4.40
C TYR A 126 -4.58 8.72 -5.46
N LEU A 127 -4.74 7.41 -5.62
CA LEU A 127 -5.67 6.83 -6.60
C LEU A 127 -7.12 7.21 -6.33
N ILE A 128 -7.53 7.25 -5.05
CA ILE A 128 -8.86 7.73 -4.65
C ILE A 128 -9.06 9.18 -5.12
N GLN A 129 -8.07 10.04 -4.96
CA GLN A 129 -8.14 11.44 -5.38
C GLN A 129 -8.09 11.61 -6.90
N ALA A 130 -7.22 10.85 -7.58
CA ALA A 130 -6.96 10.98 -9.01
C ALA A 130 -7.99 10.28 -9.92
N ASP A 131 -8.64 9.20 -9.47
CA ASP A 131 -9.57 8.38 -10.26
C ASP A 131 -11.01 8.38 -9.70
N GLN A 132 -11.53 9.55 -9.32
CA GLN A 132 -12.91 9.73 -8.86
C GLN A 132 -13.33 8.68 -7.79
N GLY A 133 -12.46 8.46 -6.81
CA GLY A 133 -12.63 7.47 -5.75
C GLY A 133 -12.03 6.09 -6.02
N TRP A 134 -11.51 5.78 -7.21
CA TRP A 134 -10.93 4.48 -7.58
C TRP A 134 -11.80 3.30 -7.07
N ILE A 135 -11.25 2.33 -6.33
CA ILE A 135 -12.00 1.21 -5.73
C ILE A 135 -12.95 1.62 -4.58
N TYR A 136 -12.89 2.88 -4.14
CA TYR A 136 -13.77 3.51 -3.16
C TYR A 136 -14.87 4.38 -3.79
N ARG A 137 -15.00 4.40 -5.12
CA ARG A 137 -15.95 5.27 -5.85
C ARG A 137 -17.36 5.24 -5.29
N GLN A 138 -17.87 4.04 -5.00
CA GLN A 138 -19.16 3.87 -4.32
C GLN A 138 -18.99 3.78 -2.79
N ALA A 139 -17.92 3.15 -2.32
CA ALA A 139 -17.67 2.95 -0.89
C ALA A 139 -17.50 4.25 -0.08
N ARG A 140 -17.19 5.39 -0.70
CA ARG A 140 -17.13 6.68 0.01
C ARG A 140 -18.45 7.07 0.70
N TYR A 141 -19.58 6.51 0.24
CA TYR A 141 -20.89 6.70 0.84
C TYR A 141 -21.24 5.61 1.88
N TYR A 142 -20.42 4.56 1.95
CA TYR A 142 -20.61 3.50 2.92
C TYR A 142 -20.13 3.95 4.30
N ARG A 143 -21.02 3.92 5.30
CA ARG A 143 -20.73 4.33 6.68
C ARG A 143 -19.47 3.68 7.27
N GLY A 144 -19.17 2.43 6.90
CA GLY A 144 -18.01 1.72 7.41
C GLY A 144 -16.69 2.07 6.69
N ALA A 145 -16.68 2.96 5.70
CA ALA A 145 -15.47 3.22 4.93
C ALA A 145 -14.43 4.06 5.68
N VAL A 146 -14.87 5.02 6.50
CA VAL A 146 -13.99 5.89 7.30
C VAL A 146 -14.77 6.45 8.49
N GLN A 147 -14.14 6.54 9.66
CA GLN A 147 -14.64 7.32 10.79
C GLN A 147 -13.62 8.43 11.10
N ALA A 148 -13.96 9.66 10.72
CA ALA A 148 -12.99 10.76 10.68
C ALA A 148 -12.32 11.02 12.03
N GLU A 149 -13.05 10.91 13.13
CA GLU A 149 -12.56 11.16 14.49
C GLU A 149 -11.53 10.11 14.91
N ASP A 150 -11.87 8.83 14.73
CA ASP A 150 -10.98 7.71 15.10
C ASP A 150 -9.73 7.67 14.22
N GLU A 151 -9.87 7.91 12.92
CA GLU A 151 -8.75 7.99 11.98
C GLU A 151 -7.84 9.19 12.30
N SER A 152 -8.40 10.35 12.63
CA SER A 152 -7.62 11.53 13.03
C SER A 152 -6.89 11.30 14.34
N ALA A 153 -7.53 10.68 15.33
CA ALA A 153 -6.92 10.33 16.61
C ALA A 153 -5.77 9.34 16.42
N TRP A 154 -5.97 8.29 15.62
CA TRP A 154 -4.94 7.31 15.29
C TRP A 154 -3.79 7.97 14.51
N GLY A 155 -4.09 8.76 13.48
CA GLY A 155 -3.10 9.45 12.66
C GLY A 155 -2.22 10.39 13.45
N LYS A 156 -2.80 11.18 14.35
CA LYS A 156 -2.04 12.03 15.28
C LYS A 156 -1.10 11.19 16.16
N SER A 157 -1.62 10.12 16.79
CA SER A 157 -0.79 9.24 17.62
C SER A 157 0.32 8.56 16.83
N PHE A 158 0.08 8.19 15.58
CA PHE A 158 1.07 7.60 14.69
C PHE A 158 2.18 8.61 14.35
N LEU A 159 1.82 9.86 14.01
CA LEU A 159 2.80 10.90 13.72
C LEU A 159 3.61 11.30 14.95
N ASP A 160 2.98 11.41 16.13
CA ASP A 160 3.69 11.66 17.40
C ASP A 160 4.74 10.56 17.66
N TRP A 161 4.37 9.29 17.45
CA TRP A 161 5.29 8.15 17.56
C TRP A 161 6.38 8.16 16.48
N LEU A 162 6.05 8.52 15.24
CA LEU A 162 6.98 8.51 14.11
C LEU A 162 8.03 9.62 14.23
N LEU A 163 7.59 10.83 14.61
CA LEU A 163 8.44 12.02 14.74
C LEU A 163 9.25 12.02 16.04
N GLY A 164 8.84 11.26 17.05
CA GLY A 164 9.58 11.10 18.31
C GLY A 164 10.89 10.31 18.18
N ASP A 165 11.15 9.64 17.05
CA ASP A 165 12.36 8.86 16.80
C ASP A 165 13.28 9.54 15.78
N THR A 166 14.37 10.14 16.29
CA THR A 166 15.32 10.87 15.45
C THR A 166 16.06 9.98 14.45
N GLU A 167 16.18 8.67 14.69
CA GLU A 167 16.86 7.77 13.76
C GLU A 167 15.98 7.47 12.54
N ARG A 168 14.66 7.33 12.73
CA ARG A 168 13.71 7.24 11.60
C ARG A 168 13.74 8.49 10.73
N LEU A 169 13.87 9.67 11.35
CA LEU A 169 13.98 10.93 10.62
C LEU A 169 15.25 11.00 9.75
N LYS A 170 16.39 10.54 10.28
CA LYS A 170 17.65 10.53 9.53
C LYS A 170 17.64 9.52 8.39
N THR A 171 17.11 8.32 8.64
CA THR A 171 17.17 7.20 7.68
C THR A 171 16.08 7.24 6.63
N SER A 172 14.91 7.81 6.95
CA SER A 172 13.70 7.74 6.13
C SER A 172 13.01 9.09 5.93
N PHE A 173 13.77 10.19 5.92
CA PHE A 173 13.26 11.57 5.89
C PHE A 173 12.13 11.79 4.87
N PHE A 174 12.32 11.38 3.61
CA PHE A 174 11.31 11.59 2.57
C PHE A 174 10.03 10.80 2.82
N GLN A 175 10.12 9.56 3.31
CA GLN A 175 8.96 8.76 3.68
C GLN A 175 8.18 9.42 4.83
N VAL A 176 8.88 9.90 5.85
CA VAL A 176 8.25 10.60 6.98
C VAL A 176 7.59 11.89 6.53
N ARG A 177 8.26 12.67 5.68
CA ARG A 177 7.71 13.90 5.11
C ARG A 177 6.42 13.64 4.33
N GLU A 178 6.40 12.61 3.48
CA GLU A 178 5.19 12.27 2.73
C GLU A 178 4.07 11.77 3.64
N ALA A 179 4.39 11.00 4.69
CA ALA A 179 3.41 10.55 5.68
C ALA A 179 2.68 11.71 6.38
N CYS A 180 3.37 12.83 6.61
CA CYS A 180 2.77 14.03 7.20
C CYS A 180 1.86 14.82 6.23
N ARG A 181 1.87 14.51 4.92
CA ARG A 181 1.09 15.21 3.88
C ARG A 181 -0.17 14.48 3.46
N THR A 182 -0.16 13.15 3.55
CA THR A 182 -1.31 12.27 3.32
C THR A 182 -2.28 12.29 4.48
#